data_AF-A0ABD6C7X8-F1
#
_entry.id   AF-A0ABD6C7X8-F1
#
_cell.length_a   1.000
_cell.length_b   1.000
_cell.length_c   1.000
_cell.angle_alpha   90.00
_cell.angle_beta   90.00
_cell.angle_gamma   90.00
#
_symmetry.space_group_name_H-M   'P 1'
#
loop_
_entity.id
_entity.type
_entity.pdbx_description
1 polymer ?
#
loop_
_entity_poly.entity_id
_entity_poly.type
_entity_poly.pdbx_seq_one_letter_code
_entity_poly.pdbx_strand_id
1 'polypeptide(L)'
;MTPQVPGLRWLGRALERLMFGSHARLYRQFVRAVVLVTVVLVLANAVVRVGSVDVAPGTVAVLETAGAIAIAAFVVVGTLQLLVLARVLDRESTNVATQAATLEAHAGEVTDTADELATTADELEARADKLESAAETLAETATEADVGQIEGKTQDELAAQASQLRDEAASLRAETADAKAQSEDVKKTTEDVSDELASERERLPGEPDPDAVDEPGDATGE
;
A
#
# COMPACT_ATOMS: atom_id res chain seq x y z
N MET A 1 -5.30 6.19 32.19
CA MET A 1 -4.29 5.31 32.82
C MET A 1 -4.68 3.86 32.57
N THR A 2 -4.31 3.33 31.42
CA THR A 2 -4.55 1.93 31.04
C THR A 2 -3.47 1.05 31.68
N PRO A 3 -3.84 -0.07 32.32
CA PRO A 3 -2.86 -0.96 32.96
C PRO A 3 -2.01 -1.61 31.87
N GLN A 4 -0.76 -1.16 31.77
CA GLN A 4 0.28 -1.83 30.99
C GLN A 4 0.54 -3.18 31.65
N VAL A 5 0.04 -4.28 31.07
CA VAL A 5 0.38 -5.62 31.52
C VAL A 5 1.76 -5.98 30.93
N PRO A 6 2.86 -5.99 31.72
CA PRO A 6 4.23 -6.01 31.20
C PRO A 6 4.70 -7.40 30.71
N GLY A 7 3.80 -8.39 30.63
CA GLY A 7 4.16 -9.79 30.35
C GLY A 7 4.03 -10.25 28.89
N LEU A 8 3.19 -9.59 28.08
CA LEU A 8 2.77 -10.14 26.77
C LEU A 8 3.70 -9.80 25.59
N ARG A 9 4.58 -8.79 25.73
CA ARG A 9 5.51 -8.38 24.66
C ARG A 9 6.69 -9.33 24.47
N TRP A 10 6.98 -10.18 25.48
CA TRP A 10 8.04 -11.19 25.40
C TRP A 10 7.54 -12.47 24.73
N LEU A 11 6.29 -12.90 25.03
CA LEU A 11 5.67 -14.05 24.35
C LEU A 11 5.54 -13.81 22.84
N GLY A 12 5.12 -12.62 22.42
CA GLY A 12 4.98 -12.30 20.99
C GLY A 12 6.29 -12.43 20.21
N ARG A 13 7.41 -11.90 20.72
CA ARG A 13 8.73 -12.01 20.09
C ARG A 13 9.30 -13.43 20.13
N ALA A 14 9.02 -14.18 21.20
CA ALA A 14 9.44 -15.58 21.31
C ALA A 14 8.67 -16.46 20.31
N LEU A 15 7.37 -16.24 20.14
CA LEU A 15 6.56 -16.94 19.13
C LEU A 15 6.95 -16.55 17.70
N GLU A 16 7.20 -15.27 17.43
CA GLU A 16 7.64 -14.77 16.10
C GLU A 16 8.99 -15.41 15.71
N ARG A 17 9.92 -15.56 16.65
CA ARG A 17 11.21 -16.23 16.42
C ARG A 17 11.09 -17.75 16.25
N LEU A 18 10.11 -18.38 16.89
CA LEU A 18 9.86 -19.82 16.79
C LEU A 18 9.11 -20.21 15.50
N MET A 19 8.17 -19.36 15.04
CA MET A 19 7.41 -19.58 13.81
C MET A 19 8.14 -19.13 12.53
N PHE A 20 8.92 -18.03 12.57
CA PHE A 20 9.50 -17.42 11.37
C PHE A 20 11.04 -17.45 11.31
N GLY A 21 11.72 -18.04 12.32
CA GLY A 21 13.17 -18.26 12.32
C GLY A 21 13.58 -19.61 11.71
N SER A 22 14.84 -20.02 11.93
CA SER A 22 15.41 -21.30 11.46
C SER A 22 14.64 -22.57 11.88
N HIS A 23 13.62 -22.44 12.73
CA HIS A 23 12.79 -23.50 13.29
C HIS A 23 11.38 -23.60 12.67
N ALA A 24 11.04 -22.78 11.66
CA ALA A 24 9.73 -22.81 10.99
C ALA A 24 9.35 -24.20 10.41
N ARG A 25 10.36 -24.97 9.99
CA ARG A 25 10.17 -26.37 9.54
C ARG A 25 9.87 -27.31 10.72
N LEU A 26 10.55 -27.10 11.85
CA LEU A 26 10.34 -27.87 13.08
C LEU A 26 8.96 -27.62 13.68
N TYR A 27 8.48 -26.38 13.67
CA TYR A 27 7.11 -26.06 14.11
C TYR A 27 6.05 -26.72 13.22
N ARG A 28 6.18 -26.63 11.88
CA ARG A 28 5.25 -27.33 10.95
C ARG A 28 5.28 -28.85 11.14
N GLN A 29 6.46 -29.41 11.37
CA GLN A 29 6.62 -30.85 11.59
C GLN A 29 6.07 -31.29 12.95
N PHE A 30 6.23 -30.47 13.99
CA PHE A 30 5.63 -30.65 15.31
C PHE A 30 4.10 -30.59 15.24
N VAL A 31 3.51 -29.58 14.59
CA VAL A 31 2.05 -29.49 14.42
C VAL A 31 1.51 -30.68 13.64
N ARG A 32 2.16 -31.09 12.54
CA ARG A 32 1.78 -32.30 11.80
C ARG A 32 1.88 -33.56 12.67
N ALA A 33 2.92 -33.67 13.49
CA ALA A 33 3.08 -34.78 14.41
C ALA A 33 1.98 -34.80 15.49
N VAL A 34 1.66 -33.65 16.09
CA VAL A 34 0.58 -33.53 17.09
C VAL A 34 -0.77 -33.89 16.47
N VAL A 35 -1.11 -33.35 15.29
CA VAL A 35 -2.35 -33.70 14.58
C VAL A 35 -2.42 -35.19 14.28
N LEU A 36 -1.34 -35.77 13.74
CA LEU A 36 -1.29 -37.18 13.39
C LEU A 36 -1.42 -38.06 14.65
N VAL A 37 -0.73 -37.73 15.74
CA VAL A 37 -0.81 -38.43 17.02
C VAL A 37 -2.21 -38.35 17.61
N THR A 38 -2.84 -37.18 17.59
CA THR A 38 -4.22 -37.00 18.09
C THR A 38 -5.21 -37.82 17.25
N VAL A 39 -5.10 -37.80 15.91
CA VAL A 39 -5.95 -38.62 15.03
C VAL A 39 -5.78 -40.12 15.30
N VAL A 40 -4.53 -40.58 15.41
CA VAL A 40 -4.23 -41.99 15.71
C VAL A 40 -4.78 -42.41 17.08
N LEU A 41 -4.63 -41.56 18.11
CA LEU A 41 -5.15 -41.82 19.45
C LEU A 41 -6.68 -41.87 19.49
N VAL A 42 -7.35 -40.95 18.79
CA VAL A 42 -8.82 -40.94 18.67
C VAL A 42 -9.32 -42.21 17.97
N LEU A 43 -8.68 -42.62 16.88
CA LEU A 43 -9.02 -43.85 16.16
C LEU A 43 -8.76 -45.10 17.00
N ALA A 44 -7.62 -45.18 17.68
CA ALA A 44 -7.28 -46.29 18.57
C ALA A 44 -8.30 -46.41 19.72
N ASN A 45 -8.68 -45.28 20.33
CA ASN A 45 -9.68 -45.27 21.38
C ASN A 45 -11.07 -45.71 20.87
N ALA A 46 -11.45 -45.30 19.65
CA ALA A 46 -12.69 -45.74 19.01
C ALA A 46 -12.73 -47.26 18.78
N VAL A 47 -11.64 -47.87 18.30
CA VAL A 47 -11.53 -49.32 18.05
C VAL A 47 -11.68 -50.13 19.35
N VAL A 48 -11.02 -49.68 20.44
CA VAL A 48 -11.14 -50.32 21.75
C VAL A 48 -12.56 -50.21 22.30
N ARG A 49 -13.22 -49.05 22.12
CA ARG A 49 -14.57 -48.81 22.62
C ARG A 49 -15.65 -49.60 21.87
N VAL A 50 -15.46 -49.87 20.59
CA VAL A 50 -16.36 -50.70 19.77
C VAL A 50 -16.21 -52.20 20.11
N GLY A 51 -15.24 -52.58 20.96
CA GLY A 51 -15.03 -53.96 21.40
C GLY A 51 -14.40 -54.83 20.32
N SER A 52 -13.77 -54.23 19.32
CA SER A 52 -13.15 -54.97 18.19
C SER A 52 -11.84 -55.65 18.58
N VAL A 53 -11.26 -55.32 19.74
CA VAL A 53 -9.99 -55.88 20.24
C VAL A 53 -10.07 -56.02 21.76
N ASP A 54 -9.74 -57.20 22.29
CA ASP A 54 -9.57 -57.43 23.74
C ASP A 54 -8.26 -56.81 24.21
N VAL A 55 -8.34 -55.83 25.12
CA VAL A 55 -7.17 -55.11 25.64
C VAL A 55 -7.16 -55.16 27.16
N ALA A 56 -5.97 -55.27 27.75
CA ALA A 56 -5.82 -55.28 29.20
C ALA A 56 -6.32 -53.95 29.83
N PRO A 57 -6.95 -53.99 31.02
CA PRO A 57 -7.51 -52.79 31.67
C PRO A 57 -6.49 -51.67 31.88
N GLY A 58 -5.24 -52.01 32.19
CA GLY A 58 -4.16 -51.05 32.36
C GLY A 58 -3.79 -50.30 31.06
N THR A 59 -3.98 -50.93 29.90
CA THR A 59 -3.73 -50.31 28.59
C THR A 59 -4.84 -49.33 28.23
N VAL A 60 -6.09 -49.62 28.60
CA VAL A 60 -7.24 -48.73 28.38
C VAL A 60 -7.07 -47.42 29.15
N ALA A 61 -6.67 -47.49 30.43
CA ALA A 61 -6.45 -46.31 31.27
C ALA A 61 -5.31 -45.41 30.75
N VAL A 62 -4.24 -46.00 30.22
CA VAL A 62 -3.13 -45.26 29.60
C VAL A 62 -3.57 -44.60 28.30
N LEU A 63 -4.35 -45.30 27.47
CA LEU A 63 -4.87 -44.78 26.20
C LEU A 63 -5.82 -43.60 26.41
N GLU A 64 -6.68 -43.69 27.43
CA GLU A 64 -7.61 -42.62 27.79
C GLU A 64 -6.88 -41.36 28.28
N THR A 65 -5.88 -41.54 29.15
CA THR A 65 -5.05 -40.43 29.64
C THR A 65 -4.25 -39.79 28.50
N ALA A 66 -3.63 -40.60 27.64
CA ALA A 66 -2.88 -40.11 26.48
C ALA A 66 -3.79 -39.39 25.47
N GLY A 67 -5.00 -39.90 25.25
CA GLY A 67 -6.01 -39.25 24.41
C GLY A 67 -6.45 -37.90 24.96
N ALA A 68 -6.72 -37.81 26.26
CA ALA A 68 -7.08 -36.56 26.93
C ALA A 68 -5.96 -35.50 26.82
N ILE A 69 -4.70 -35.90 27.04
CA ILE A 69 -3.54 -35.02 26.89
C ILE A 69 -3.38 -34.56 25.44
N ALA A 70 -3.54 -35.46 24.46
CA ALA A 70 -3.43 -35.12 23.04
C ALA A 70 -4.51 -34.14 22.58
N ILE A 71 -5.76 -34.31 23.05
CA ILE A 71 -6.86 -33.38 22.79
C ILE A 71 -6.58 -32.02 23.44
N ALA A 72 -6.14 -31.99 24.69
CA ALA A 72 -5.78 -30.75 25.37
C ALA A 72 -4.65 -30.01 24.66
N ALA A 73 -3.60 -30.73 24.24
CA ALA A 73 -2.49 -30.17 23.47
C ALA A 73 -2.96 -29.62 22.11
N PHE A 74 -3.85 -30.35 21.42
CA PHE A 74 -4.44 -29.90 20.16
C PHE A 74 -5.24 -28.61 20.33
N VAL A 75 -6.08 -28.51 21.37
CA VAL A 75 -6.84 -27.29 21.67
C VAL A 75 -5.90 -26.12 21.97
N VAL A 76 -4.88 -26.31 22.82
CA VAL A 76 -3.90 -25.26 23.14
C VAL A 76 -3.17 -24.78 21.89
N VAL A 77 -2.73 -25.69 21.03
CA VAL A 77 -2.06 -25.34 19.75
C VAL A 77 -3.01 -24.60 18.82
N GLY A 78 -4.27 -25.04 18.70
CA GLY A 78 -5.29 -24.37 17.89
C GLY A 78 -5.57 -22.95 18.37
N THR A 79 -5.75 -22.75 19.68
CA THR A 79 -5.96 -21.42 20.26
C THR A 79 -4.77 -20.51 20.02
N LEU A 80 -3.53 -21.02 20.17
CA LEU A 80 -2.32 -20.24 19.86
C LEU A 80 -2.25 -19.86 18.37
N GLN A 81 -2.67 -20.74 17.46
CA GLN A 81 -2.71 -20.43 16.03
C GLN A 81 -3.73 -19.32 15.73
N LEU A 82 -4.92 -19.37 16.33
CA LEU A 82 -5.92 -18.32 16.16
C LEU A 82 -5.45 -16.96 16.71
N LEU A 83 -4.79 -16.95 17.87
CA LEU A 83 -4.23 -15.73 18.44
C LEU A 83 -3.12 -15.12 17.58
N VAL A 84 -2.29 -15.96 16.96
CA VAL A 84 -1.25 -15.50 16.03
C VAL A 84 -1.89 -14.94 14.77
N LEU A 85 -2.89 -15.62 14.21
CA LEU A 85 -3.59 -15.14 13.02
C LEU A 85 -4.29 -13.81 13.28
N ALA A 86 -4.99 -13.68 14.39
CA ALA A 86 -5.62 -12.43 14.81
C ALA A 86 -4.58 -11.30 14.95
N ARG A 87 -3.42 -11.58 15.53
CA ARG A 87 -2.36 -10.58 15.70
C ARG A 87 -1.67 -10.20 14.38
N VAL A 88 -1.53 -11.14 13.46
CA VAL A 88 -1.01 -10.86 12.12
C VAL A 88 -1.99 -9.98 11.35
N LEU A 89 -3.28 -10.32 11.38
CA LEU A 89 -4.35 -9.53 10.75
C LEU A 89 -4.40 -8.10 11.30
N ASP A 90 -4.27 -7.92 12.60
CA ASP A 90 -4.24 -6.60 13.27
C ASP A 90 -3.03 -5.75 12.81
N ARG A 91 -1.87 -6.40 12.70
CA ARG A 91 -0.63 -5.75 12.22
C ARG A 91 -0.69 -5.42 10.74
N GLU A 92 -1.24 -6.31 9.91
CA GLU A 92 -1.42 -6.10 8.48
C GLU A 92 -2.41 -4.97 8.22
N SER A 93 -3.54 -4.92 8.94
CA SER A 93 -4.53 -3.84 8.82
C SER A 93 -3.94 -2.48 9.15
N THR A 94 -3.18 -2.38 10.26
CA THR A 94 -2.46 -1.15 10.63
C THR A 94 -1.43 -0.75 9.57
N ASN A 95 -0.73 -1.74 8.99
CA ASN A 95 0.27 -1.50 7.97
C ASN A 95 -0.35 -1.00 6.66
N VAL A 96 -1.46 -1.60 6.23
CA VAL A 96 -2.23 -1.17 5.05
C VAL A 96 -2.78 0.23 5.24
N ALA A 97 -3.37 0.54 6.40
CA ALA A 97 -3.84 1.89 6.71
C ALA A 97 -2.72 2.94 6.64
N THR A 98 -1.54 2.60 7.18
CA THR A 98 -0.37 3.49 7.12
C THR A 98 0.15 3.67 5.68
N GLN A 99 0.18 2.58 4.89
CA GLN A 99 0.58 2.64 3.50
C GLN A 99 -0.42 3.45 2.66
N ALA A 100 -1.72 3.29 2.86
CA ALA A 100 -2.76 4.05 2.18
C ALA A 100 -2.62 5.56 2.46
N ALA A 101 -2.46 5.95 3.73
CA ALA A 101 -2.24 7.34 4.09
C ALA A 101 -0.94 7.92 3.50
N THR A 102 0.11 7.11 3.42
CA THR A 102 1.39 7.51 2.79
C THR A 102 1.24 7.67 1.28
N LEU A 103 0.49 6.79 0.64
CA LEU A 103 0.23 6.83 -0.80
C LEU A 103 -0.64 8.03 -1.18
N GLU A 104 -1.66 8.34 -0.38
CA GLU A 104 -2.50 9.53 -0.54
C GLU A 104 -1.67 10.82 -0.39
N ALA A 105 -0.75 10.88 0.57
CA ALA A 105 0.16 12.02 0.72
C ALA A 105 1.08 12.20 -0.49
N HIS A 106 1.64 11.11 -1.02
CA HIS A 106 2.47 11.17 -2.23
C HIS A 106 1.66 11.53 -3.49
N ALA A 107 0.42 11.07 -3.60
CA ALA A 107 -0.50 11.48 -4.66
C ALA A 107 -0.76 12.99 -4.63
N GLY A 108 -0.95 13.57 -3.45
CA GLY A 108 -1.05 15.01 -3.26
C GLY A 108 0.21 15.75 -3.74
N GLU A 109 1.39 15.30 -3.30
CA GLU A 109 2.67 15.90 -3.70
C GLU A 109 2.93 15.85 -5.21
N VAL A 110 2.54 14.75 -5.87
CA VAL A 110 2.62 14.62 -7.33
C VAL A 110 1.68 15.59 -8.04
N THR A 111 0.47 15.78 -7.51
CA THR A 111 -0.51 16.74 -8.05
C THR A 111 0.01 18.18 -7.92
N ASP A 112 0.54 18.54 -6.75
CA ASP A 112 1.14 19.86 -6.53
C ASP A 112 2.30 20.11 -7.52
N THR A 113 3.16 19.11 -7.71
CA THR A 113 4.26 19.18 -8.68
C THR A 113 3.75 19.35 -10.12
N ALA A 114 2.65 18.68 -10.48
CA ALA A 114 2.03 18.82 -11.78
C ALA A 114 1.47 20.24 -12.01
N ASP A 115 0.85 20.84 -10.99
CA ASP A 115 0.33 22.20 -11.04
C ASP A 115 1.48 23.26 -11.11
N GLU A 116 2.60 23.03 -10.41
CA GLU A 116 3.82 23.84 -10.54
C GLU A 116 4.43 23.76 -11.95
N LEU A 117 4.45 22.56 -12.54
CA LEU A 117 4.92 22.35 -13.90
C LEU A 117 4.02 23.07 -14.92
N ALA A 118 2.71 23.00 -14.75
CA ALA A 118 1.75 23.72 -15.61
C ALA A 118 1.94 25.24 -15.53
N THR A 119 2.16 25.77 -14.33
CA THR A 119 2.47 27.19 -14.10
C THR A 119 3.78 27.59 -14.79
N THR A 120 4.81 26.75 -14.66
CA THR A 120 6.10 26.97 -15.33
C THR A 120 5.96 26.97 -16.85
N ALA A 121 5.10 26.09 -17.38
CA ALA A 121 4.74 26.06 -18.79
C ALA A 121 4.07 27.38 -19.24
N ASP A 122 3.10 27.90 -18.49
CA ASP A 122 2.47 29.19 -18.77
C ASP A 122 3.48 30.36 -18.79
N GLU A 123 4.44 30.35 -17.86
CA GLU A 123 5.52 31.34 -17.85
C GLU A 123 6.43 31.24 -19.08
N LEU A 124 6.70 30.02 -19.54
CA LEU A 124 7.54 29.75 -20.71
C LEU A 124 6.82 30.16 -22.01
N GLU A 125 5.51 29.95 -22.11
CA GLU A 125 4.65 30.45 -23.18
C GLU A 125 4.72 31.97 -23.27
N ALA A 126 4.57 32.66 -22.13
CA ALA A 126 4.69 34.12 -22.07
C ALA A 126 6.09 34.63 -22.45
N ARG A 127 7.15 33.83 -22.23
CA ARG A 127 8.50 34.16 -22.72
C ARG A 127 8.60 33.97 -24.23
N ALA A 128 8.02 32.91 -24.78
CA ALA A 128 7.99 32.69 -26.23
C ALA A 128 7.27 33.84 -26.96
N ASP A 129 6.14 34.33 -26.43
CA ASP A 129 5.41 35.48 -26.97
C ASP A 129 6.26 36.77 -26.98
N LYS A 130 7.03 37.00 -25.90
CA LYS A 130 7.97 38.13 -25.84
C LYS A 130 9.10 37.98 -26.84
N LEU A 131 9.61 36.77 -27.02
CA LEU A 131 10.69 36.47 -27.96
C LEU A 131 10.24 36.69 -29.41
N GLU A 132 9.01 36.28 -29.74
CA GLU A 132 8.38 36.54 -31.04
C GLU A 132 8.16 38.03 -31.28
N SER A 133 7.66 38.76 -30.28
CA SER A 133 7.50 40.23 -30.36
C SER A 133 8.85 40.94 -30.58
N ALA A 134 9.90 40.47 -29.91
CA ALA A 134 11.26 40.98 -30.10
C ALA A 134 11.79 40.68 -31.51
N ALA A 135 11.52 39.48 -32.03
CA ALA A 135 11.87 39.10 -33.40
C ALA A 135 11.15 39.96 -34.44
N GLU A 136 9.88 40.27 -34.21
CA GLU A 136 9.07 41.13 -35.08
C GLU A 136 9.61 42.57 -35.10
N THR A 137 9.90 43.13 -33.92
CA THR A 137 10.54 44.46 -33.80
C THR A 137 11.90 44.50 -34.52
N LEU A 138 12.69 43.44 -34.39
CA LEU A 138 14.01 43.35 -35.02
C LEU A 138 13.90 43.25 -36.55
N ALA A 139 12.92 42.51 -37.05
CA ALA A 139 12.64 42.40 -38.48
C ALA A 139 12.15 43.74 -39.05
N GLU A 140 11.28 44.46 -38.33
CA GLU A 140 10.79 45.78 -38.72
C GLU A 140 11.94 46.81 -38.76
N THR A 141 12.80 46.80 -37.73
CA THR A 141 14.03 47.61 -37.70
C THR A 141 14.95 47.28 -38.89
N ALA A 142 15.07 46.01 -39.27
CA ALA A 142 15.86 45.61 -40.43
C ALA A 142 15.26 46.12 -41.75
N THR A 143 13.94 46.21 -41.86
CA THR A 143 13.28 46.75 -43.06
C THR A 143 13.30 48.28 -43.14
N GLU A 144 13.27 48.98 -42.01
CA GLU A 144 13.30 50.46 -41.95
C GLU A 144 14.70 51.05 -42.00
N ALA A 145 15.72 50.27 -41.63
CA ALA A 145 17.10 50.72 -41.65
C ALA A 145 17.61 50.96 -43.08
N ASP A 146 17.76 52.24 -43.43
CA ASP A 146 18.56 52.65 -44.57
C ASP A 146 20.02 52.26 -44.30
N VAL A 147 20.69 51.66 -45.30
CA VAL A 147 22.00 50.96 -45.21
C VAL A 147 23.14 51.79 -44.56
N GLY A 148 22.95 53.08 -44.33
CA GLY A 148 23.91 54.00 -43.72
C GLY A 148 23.74 54.34 -42.24
N GLN A 149 22.66 53.95 -41.55
CA GLN A 149 22.34 54.50 -40.21
C GLN A 149 22.52 53.54 -39.02
N ILE A 150 22.82 52.26 -39.27
CA ILE A 150 23.14 51.31 -38.20
C ILE A 150 24.66 51.18 -38.09
N GLU A 151 25.24 51.80 -37.07
CA GLU A 151 26.64 51.58 -36.70
C GLU A 151 26.85 50.11 -36.31
N GLY A 152 27.34 49.31 -37.27
CA GLY A 152 28.00 48.02 -37.00
C GLY A 152 27.16 46.74 -37.14
N LYS A 153 25.88 46.79 -37.52
CA LYS A 153 25.08 45.59 -37.85
C LYS A 153 24.45 45.70 -39.24
N THR A 154 24.56 44.63 -40.01
CA THR A 154 23.96 44.54 -41.34
C THR A 154 22.48 44.13 -41.27
N GLN A 155 21.70 44.49 -42.30
CA GLN A 155 20.30 44.08 -42.43
C GLN A 155 20.14 42.55 -42.37
N ASP A 156 21.07 41.81 -42.99
CA ASP A 156 21.10 40.34 -42.97
C ASP A 156 21.32 39.77 -41.56
N GLU A 157 22.16 40.40 -40.72
CA GLU A 157 22.36 39.95 -39.33
C GLU A 157 21.13 40.16 -38.45
N LEU A 158 20.40 41.26 -38.65
CA LEU A 158 19.15 41.52 -37.93
C LEU A 158 18.06 40.54 -38.35
N ALA A 159 17.94 40.26 -39.65
CA ALA A 159 17.02 39.25 -40.17
C ALA A 159 17.36 37.83 -39.64
N ALA A 160 18.65 37.48 -39.58
CA ALA A 160 19.10 36.21 -39.02
C ALA A 160 18.77 36.08 -37.53
N GLN A 161 19.03 37.12 -36.73
CA GLN A 161 18.66 37.14 -35.30
C GLN A 161 17.15 37.04 -35.09
N ALA A 162 16.34 37.70 -35.93
CA ALA A 162 14.89 37.60 -35.87
C ALA A 162 14.40 36.17 -36.17
N SER A 163 14.98 35.50 -37.17
CA SER A 163 14.67 34.09 -37.45
C SER A 163 15.03 33.19 -36.27
N GLN A 164 16.20 33.40 -35.68
CA GLN A 164 16.69 32.59 -34.56
C GLN A 164 15.80 32.72 -33.32
N LEU A 165 15.33 33.93 -33.02
CA LEU A 165 14.37 34.19 -31.95
C LEU A 165 13.00 33.54 -32.21
N ARG A 166 12.53 33.51 -33.47
CA ARG A 166 11.29 32.79 -33.82
C ARG A 166 11.43 31.28 -33.66
N ASP A 167 12.57 30.71 -34.07
CA ASP A 167 12.84 29.29 -33.92
C ASP A 167 12.90 28.88 -32.43
N GLU A 168 13.54 29.70 -31.59
CA GLU A 168 13.59 29.48 -30.14
C GLU A 168 12.20 29.62 -29.51
N ALA A 169 11.38 30.60 -29.93
CA ALA A 169 10.00 30.74 -29.48
C ALA A 169 9.14 29.52 -29.86
N ALA A 170 9.29 29.01 -31.08
CA ALA A 170 8.60 27.82 -31.55
C ALA A 170 9.01 26.56 -30.75
N SER A 171 10.30 26.41 -30.45
CA SER A 171 10.81 25.32 -29.62
C SER A 171 10.23 25.37 -28.20
N LEU A 172 10.24 26.55 -27.57
CA LEU A 172 9.68 26.73 -26.22
C LEU A 172 8.18 26.41 -26.17
N ARG A 173 7.41 26.79 -27.19
CA ARG A 173 5.98 26.45 -27.27
C ARG A 173 5.74 24.95 -27.42
N ALA A 174 6.56 24.25 -28.19
CA ALA A 174 6.47 22.80 -28.33
C ALA A 174 6.74 22.11 -26.99
N GLU A 175 7.84 22.46 -26.31
CA GLU A 175 8.18 21.91 -24.98
C GLU A 175 7.10 22.22 -23.93
N THR A 176 6.52 23.42 -24.00
CA THR A 176 5.42 23.85 -23.12
C THR A 176 4.16 23.01 -23.32
N ALA A 177 3.78 22.77 -24.58
CA ALA A 177 2.61 21.96 -24.90
C ALA A 177 2.77 20.51 -24.41
N ASP A 178 3.96 19.93 -24.60
CA ASP A 178 4.29 18.60 -24.10
C ASP A 178 4.28 18.54 -22.56
N ALA A 179 4.81 19.57 -21.88
CA ALA A 179 4.80 19.65 -20.42
C ALA A 179 3.38 19.77 -19.85
N LYS A 180 2.50 20.58 -20.47
CA LYS A 180 1.08 20.67 -20.10
C LYS A 180 0.36 19.33 -20.26
N ALA A 181 0.57 18.65 -21.39
CA ALA A 181 -0.04 17.35 -21.64
C ALA A 181 0.41 16.29 -20.60
N GLN A 182 1.71 16.26 -20.28
CA GLN A 182 2.23 15.36 -19.24
C GLN A 182 1.65 15.68 -17.85
N SER A 183 1.52 16.96 -17.51
CA SER A 183 0.91 17.39 -16.24
C SER A 183 -0.54 16.91 -16.12
N GLU A 184 -1.36 17.09 -17.17
CA GLU A 184 -2.75 16.60 -17.19
C GLU A 184 -2.84 15.07 -17.07
N ASP A 185 -2.01 14.33 -17.80
CA ASP A 185 -1.99 12.87 -17.76
C ASP A 185 -1.62 12.34 -16.36
N VAL A 186 -0.65 12.98 -15.71
CA VAL A 186 -0.22 12.65 -14.33
C VAL A 186 -1.35 12.94 -13.35
N LYS A 187 -2.01 14.09 -13.46
CA LYS A 187 -3.14 14.48 -12.60
C LYS A 187 -4.28 13.48 -12.71
N LYS A 188 -4.66 13.12 -13.95
CA LYS A 188 -5.70 12.12 -14.22
C LYS A 188 -5.36 10.76 -13.63
N THR A 189 -4.12 10.28 -13.83
CA THR A 189 -3.66 9.00 -13.28
C THR A 189 -3.71 9.03 -11.75
N THR A 190 -3.42 10.17 -11.13
CA THR A 190 -3.42 10.34 -9.69
C THR A 190 -4.84 10.36 -9.12
N GLU A 191 -5.78 11.01 -9.80
CA GLU A 191 -7.21 10.97 -9.49
C GLU A 191 -7.77 9.54 -9.60
N ASP A 192 -7.49 8.83 -10.70
CA ASP A 192 -7.94 7.44 -10.89
C ASP A 192 -7.45 6.51 -9.76
N VAL A 193 -6.19 6.67 -9.32
CA VAL A 193 -5.62 5.90 -8.20
C VAL A 193 -6.30 6.28 -6.87
N SER A 194 -6.61 7.56 -6.65
CA SER A 194 -7.30 8.02 -5.45
C SER A 194 -8.73 7.47 -5.37
N ASP A 195 -9.45 7.48 -6.48
CA ASP A 195 -10.80 6.94 -6.59
C ASP A 195 -10.84 5.42 -6.38
N GLU A 196 -9.83 4.70 -6.90
CA GLU A 196 -9.71 3.26 -6.65
C GLU A 196 -9.41 2.97 -5.17
N LEU A 197 -8.53 3.75 -4.52
CA LEU A 197 -8.28 3.63 -3.08
C LEU A 197 -9.54 3.92 -2.24
N ALA A 198 -10.32 4.94 -2.62
CA ALA A 198 -11.57 5.26 -1.95
C ALA A 198 -12.60 4.14 -2.10
N SER A 199 -12.72 3.57 -3.30
CA SER A 199 -13.61 2.45 -3.62
C SER A 199 -13.22 1.16 -2.87
N GLU A 200 -11.93 0.87 -2.77
CA GLU A 200 -11.40 -0.26 -2.01
C GLU A 200 -11.72 -0.11 -0.51
N ARG A 201 -11.61 1.12 0.03
CA ARG A 201 -11.95 1.44 1.42
C ARG A 201 -13.44 1.25 1.72
N GLU A 202 -14.32 1.64 0.81
CA GLU A 202 -15.77 1.46 0.97
C GLU A 202 -16.22 -0.01 0.87
N ARG A 203 -15.45 -0.84 0.15
CA ARG A 203 -15.69 -2.29 0.04
C ARG A 203 -15.31 -3.09 1.29
N LEU A 204 -14.41 -2.58 2.12
CA LEU A 204 -14.04 -3.25 3.37
C LEU A 204 -15.14 -3.05 4.40
N PRO A 205 -15.65 -4.12 5.06
CA PRO A 205 -16.61 -3.95 6.14
C PRO A 205 -15.96 -3.07 7.21
N GLY A 206 -16.65 -1.99 7.58
CA GLY A 206 -16.20 -1.08 8.64
C GLY A 206 -15.78 -1.87 9.87
N GLU A 207 -14.73 -1.41 10.54
CA GLU A 207 -14.26 -2.00 11.79
C GLU A 207 -15.47 -2.31 12.69
N PRO A 208 -15.58 -3.54 13.24
CA PRO A 208 -16.62 -3.82 14.22
C PRO A 208 -16.44 -2.81 15.35
N ASP A 209 -17.48 -1.99 15.55
CA ASP A 209 -17.50 -0.99 16.60
C ASP A 209 -17.19 -1.68 17.94
N PRO A 210 -16.06 -1.38 18.60
CA PRO A 210 -15.70 -2.03 19.86
C PRO A 210 -16.68 -1.67 20.99
N ASP A 211 -17.54 -0.66 20.78
CA ASP A 211 -18.60 -0.24 21.69
C ASP A 211 -19.99 -0.77 21.27
N ALA A 212 -20.09 -1.60 20.23
CA ALA A 212 -21.28 -2.42 19.97
C ALA A 212 -21.37 -3.54 21.01
N VAL A 213 -21.71 -3.14 22.24
CA VAL A 213 -22.19 -4.05 23.28
C VAL A 213 -23.48 -4.65 22.74
N ASP A 214 -23.44 -5.93 22.37
CA ASP A 214 -24.65 -6.76 22.23
C ASP A 214 -25.41 -6.62 23.55
N GLU A 215 -26.45 -5.78 23.58
CA GLU A 215 -27.42 -5.83 24.66
C GLU A 215 -28.03 -7.23 24.64
N PRO A 216 -27.89 -8.03 25.71
CA PRO A 216 -28.55 -9.32 25.77
C PRO A 216 -30.06 -9.05 25.73
N GLY A 217 -30.70 -9.51 24.65
CA GLY A 217 -32.13 -9.37 24.43
C GLY A 217 -32.91 -9.72 25.68
N ASP A 218 -33.69 -8.75 26.14
CA ASP A 218 -34.69 -8.88 27.19
C ASP A 218 -35.68 -9.97 26.80
N ALA A 219 -35.42 -11.19 27.26
CA ALA A 219 -36.36 -12.29 27.24
C ALA A 219 -37.32 -12.15 28.42
N THR A 220 -38.17 -11.13 28.37
CA THR A 220 -39.42 -11.10 29.14
C THR A 220 -40.59 -10.87 28.20
N GLY A 221 -41.12 -11.98 27.67
CA GLY A 221 -42.29 -12.00 26.81
C GLY A 221 -43.02 -13.34 26.92
N GLU A 222 -43.95 -13.38 27.88
CA GLU A 222 -45.11 -14.29 28.06
C GLU A 222 -44.88 -15.76 28.48
#